data_AF-A0A351RAX5-F1
#
_entry.id   AF-A0A351RAX5-F1
#
_cell.length_a   1.000
_cell.length_b   1.000
_cell.length_c   1.000
_cell.angle_alpha   90.00
_cell.angle_beta   90.00
_cell.angle_gamma   90.00
#
_symmetry.space_group_name_H-M   'P 1'
#
loop_
_entity.id
_entity.type
_entity.pdbx_description
1 polymer ?
#
loop_
_entity_poly.entity_id
_entity_poly.type
_entity_poly.pdbx_seq_one_letter_code
_entity_poly.pdbx_strand_id
1 'polypeptide(L)'
;MIVREHAVICGIDWFNECFKQVDANVKIDWLVTEGERVQPNQTLCNMTGLARSLLTSERCALNFLQTLSATATKSAKYVDAIAGTSAKIL
;
A
#
# COMPACT_ATOMS: atom_id res chain seq x y z
N MET A 1 0.57 -10.83 0.95
CA MET A 1 1.54 -9.77 1.33
C MET A 1 1.29 -9.34 2.76
N ILE A 2 2.32 -9.16 3.58
CA ILE A 2 2.19 -8.87 5.02
C ILE A 2 2.91 -7.55 5.36
N VAL A 3 2.29 -6.69 6.15
CA VAL A 3 2.92 -5.46 6.67
C VAL A 3 3.74 -5.75 7.92
N ARG A 4 4.88 -5.08 8.08
CA ARG A 4 5.78 -5.30 9.23
C ARG A 4 5.65 -4.25 10.33
N GLU A 5 5.03 -3.12 10.03
CA GLU A 5 4.94 -1.96 10.90
C GLU A 5 3.53 -1.36 10.83
N HIS A 6 3.20 -0.47 11.77
CA HIS A 6 1.99 0.32 11.68
C HIS A 6 2.10 1.29 10.50
N ALA A 7 1.10 1.31 9.63
CA ALA A 7 1.09 2.17 8.46
C ALA A 7 -0.33 2.58 8.07
N VAL A 8 -0.43 3.69 7.34
CA VAL A 8 -1.61 4.03 6.53
C VAL A 8 -1.34 3.57 5.11
N ILE A 9 -2.20 2.71 4.56
CA ILE A 9 -2.03 2.16 3.22
C ILE A 9 -2.29 3.24 2.18
N CYS A 10 -1.35 3.40 1.25
CA CYS A 10 -1.47 4.30 0.11
C CYS A 10 -0.64 3.76 -1.05
N GLY A 11 -1.18 3.83 -2.27
CA GLY A 11 -0.50 3.40 -3.48
C GLY A 11 -1.03 2.10 -4.07
N ILE A 12 -2.28 1.71 -3.77
CA ILE A 12 -2.89 0.48 -4.27
C ILE A 12 -2.93 0.48 -5.81
N ASP A 13 -3.27 1.62 -6.43
CA ASP A 13 -3.37 1.72 -7.88
C ASP A 13 -2.02 1.59 -8.58
N TRP A 14 -0.96 2.23 -8.04
CA TRP A 14 0.41 2.07 -8.56
C TRP A 14 0.90 0.64 -8.40
N PHE A 15 0.59 0.00 -7.27
CA PHE A 15 0.89 -1.41 -7.04
C PHE A 15 0.24 -2.28 -8.13
N ASN A 16 -1.06 -2.11 -8.36
CA ASN A 16 -1.81 -2.87 -9.36
C ASN A 16 -1.26 -2.66 -10.78
N GLU A 17 -0.92 -1.42 -11.13
CA GLU A 17 -0.38 -1.07 -12.43
C GLU A 17 0.99 -1.72 -12.69
N CYS A 18 1.87 -1.81 -11.67
CA CYS A 18 3.15 -2.53 -11.80
C CYS A 18 2.96 -3.99 -12.23
N PHE A 19 2.01 -4.70 -11.65
CA PHE A 19 1.72 -6.09 -12.06
C PHE A 19 1.09 -6.15 -13.44
N LYS A 20 0.16 -5.23 -13.74
CA LYS A 20 -0.51 -5.17 -15.05
C LYS A 20 0.46 -4.93 -16.21
N GLN A 21 1.51 -4.13 -16.00
CA GLN A 21 2.55 -3.87 -17.00
C GLN A 21 3.44 -5.09 -17.29
N VAL A 22 3.63 -5.97 -16.32
CA VAL A 22 4.43 -7.20 -16.50
C VAL A 22 3.57 -8.36 -17.00
N ASP A 23 2.38 -8.54 -16.43
CA ASP A 23 1.45 -9.62 -16.77
C ASP A 23 0.03 -9.26 -16.34
N ALA A 24 -0.81 -8.90 -17.31
CA ALA A 24 -2.21 -8.53 -17.09
C ALA A 24 -3.10 -9.65 -16.54
N ASN A 25 -2.63 -10.91 -16.51
CA ASN A 25 -3.38 -12.04 -15.95
C ASN A 25 -3.18 -12.20 -14.44
N VAL A 26 -2.26 -11.45 -13.83
CA VAL A 26 -2.06 -11.49 -12.38
C VAL A 26 -3.32 -10.96 -11.68
N LYS A 27 -3.87 -11.78 -10.80
CA LYS A 27 -5.01 -11.42 -9.93
C LYS A 27 -4.48 -10.96 -8.59
N ILE A 28 -4.93 -9.79 -8.15
CA ILE A 28 -4.61 -9.22 -6.84
C ILE A 28 -5.93 -9.01 -6.12
N ASP A 29 -6.05 -9.65 -4.95
CA ASP A 29 -7.21 -9.55 -4.07
C ASP A 29 -6.79 -8.78 -2.81
N TRP A 30 -7.24 -7.53 -2.71
CA TRP A 30 -6.91 -6.64 -1.59
C TRP A 30 -7.83 -6.91 -0.41
N LEU A 31 -7.23 -7.12 0.75
CA LEU A 31 -7.91 -7.31 2.03
C LEU A 31 -8.05 -6.02 2.84
N VAL A 32 -7.48 -4.93 2.30
CA VAL A 32 -7.46 -3.59 2.91
C VAL A 32 -7.80 -2.54 1.86
N THR A 33 -8.26 -1.39 2.31
CA THR A 33 -8.62 -0.25 1.47
C THR A 33 -7.56 0.86 1.52
N GLU A 34 -7.53 1.73 0.51
CA GLU A 34 -6.64 2.89 0.52
C GLU A 34 -7.05 3.87 1.63
N GLY A 35 -6.07 4.38 2.37
CA GLY A 35 -6.28 5.21 3.57
C GLY A 35 -6.48 4.42 4.87
N GLU A 36 -6.57 3.09 4.80
CA GLU A 36 -6.75 2.24 5.98
C GLU A 36 -5.50 2.19 6.86
N ARG A 37 -5.67 2.25 8.19
CA ARG A 37 -4.61 2.04 9.17
C ARG A 37 -4.43 0.55 9.43
N VAL A 38 -3.24 0.04 9.17
CA VAL A 38 -2.88 -1.38 9.33
C VAL A 38 -1.90 -1.60 10.48
N GLN A 39 -1.91 -2.81 11.03
CA GLN A 39 -1.04 -3.23 12.13
C GLN A 39 0.02 -4.24 11.67
N PRO A 40 1.17 -4.34 12.35
CA PRO A 40 2.17 -5.36 12.07
C PRO A 40 1.58 -6.77 11.96
N ASN A 41 2.10 -7.56 11.03
CA ASN A 41 1.65 -8.92 10.68
C ASN A 41 0.25 -9.00 10.03
N GLN A 42 -0.39 -7.87 9.72
CA GLN A 42 -1.62 -7.87 8.94
C GLN A 42 -1.35 -8.22 7.47
N THR A 43 -2.19 -9.07 6.89
CA THR A 43 -2.13 -9.40 5.46
C THR A 43 -2.86 -8.31 4.67
N LEU A 44 -2.19 -7.73 3.68
CA LEU A 44 -2.71 -6.63 2.85
C LEU A 44 -3.44 -7.14 1.60
N CYS A 45 -2.87 -8.13 0.92
CA CYS A 45 -3.45 -8.68 -0.29
C CYS A 45 -2.97 -10.12 -0.56
N ASN A 46 -3.78 -10.86 -1.30
CA ASN A 46 -3.43 -12.15 -1.89
C ASN A 46 -3.20 -11.97 -3.39
N MET A 47 -2.20 -12.67 -3.94
CA MET A 47 -1.84 -12.55 -5.36
C MET A 47 -1.76 -13.93 -5.99
N THR A 48 -2.25 -14.06 -7.22
CA THR A 48 -2.23 -15.30 -7.98
C THR A 48 -1.85 -15.02 -9.43
N GLY A 49 -0.90 -15.79 -9.95
CA GLY A 49 -0.39 -15.63 -11.31
C GLY A 49 0.87 -16.48 -11.53
N LEU A 50 1.53 -16.29 -12.66
CA LEU A 50 2.80 -16.96 -12.95
C LEU A 50 3.87 -16.50 -11.96
N ALA A 51 4.57 -17.45 -11.36
CA ALA A 51 5.61 -17.16 -10.36
C ALA A 51 6.67 -16.17 -10.87
N ARG A 52 7.05 -16.28 -12.15
CA ARG A 52 8.00 -15.36 -12.79
C ARG A 52 7.46 -13.93 -12.85
N SER A 53 6.20 -13.76 -13.23
CA SER A 53 5.55 -12.46 -13.31
C SER A 53 5.42 -11.81 -11.92
N LEU A 54 5.05 -12.62 -10.92
CA LEU A 54 4.92 -12.16 -9.53
C LEU A 54 6.26 -11.65 -8.99
N LEU A 55 7.32 -12.45 -9.10
CA LEU A 55 8.67 -12.09 -8.60
C LEU A 55 9.29 -10.91 -9.36
N THR A 56 8.99 -10.77 -10.65
CA THR A 56 9.49 -9.66 -11.48
C THR A 56 8.86 -8.32 -11.07
N SER A 57 7.55 -8.33 -10.80
CA SER A 57 6.78 -7.13 -10.47
C SER A 57 6.95 -6.69 -9.01
N GLU A 58 7.22 -7.65 -8.11
CA GLU A 58 7.19 -7.48 -6.66
C GLU A 58 7.99 -6.27 -6.17
N ARG A 59 9.26 -6.15 -6.55
CA ARG A 59 10.13 -5.06 -6.05
C ARG A 59 9.64 -3.69 -6.49
N CYS A 60 9.22 -3.56 -7.75
CA CYS A 60 8.72 -2.30 -8.28
C CYS A 60 7.42 -1.88 -7.55
N ALA A 61 6.48 -2.82 -7.42
CA ALA A 61 5.21 -2.58 -6.77
C ALA A 61 5.38 -2.24 -5.27
N LEU A 62 6.26 -2.96 -4.56
CA LEU A 62 6.59 -2.68 -3.16
C LEU A 62 7.23 -1.31 -2.97
N ASN A 63 8.10 -0.87 -3.87
CA ASN A 63 8.72 0.46 -3.76
C ASN A 63 7.68 1.58 -3.78
N PHE A 64 6.67 1.49 -4.66
CA PHE A 64 5.57 2.45 -4.69
C PHE A 64 4.75 2.38 -3.41
N LEU A 65 4.27 1.20 -3.05
CA LEU A 65 3.42 1.00 -1.87
C LEU A 65 4.11 1.50 -0.59
N GLN A 66 5.39 1.15 -0.39
CA GLN A 66 6.15 1.57 0.79
C GLN A 66 6.37 3.08 0.83
N THR A 67 6.75 3.70 -0.29
CA THR A 67 7.04 5.14 -0.34
C THR A 67 5.78 5.98 -0.09
N LEU A 68 4.68 5.61 -0.75
CA LEU A 68 3.40 6.29 -0.63
C LEU A 68 2.78 6.07 0.74
N SER A 69 2.79 4.83 1.25
CA SER A 69 2.29 4.52 2.60
C SER A 69 3.12 5.20 3.69
N ALA A 70 4.45 5.30 3.54
CA ALA A 70 5.28 6.03 4.49
C ALA A 70 4.92 7.52 4.56
N THR A 71 4.65 8.13 3.40
CA THR A 71 4.18 9.52 3.31
C THR A 71 2.82 9.69 3.96
N ALA A 72 1.84 8.85 3.61
CA ALA A 72 0.49 8.87 4.17
C ALA A 72 0.51 8.67 5.70
N THR A 73 1.34 7.76 6.20
CA THR A 73 1.52 7.48 7.63
C THR A 73 2.06 8.70 8.37
N LYS A 74 3.05 9.40 7.80
CA LYS A 74 3.57 10.65 8.38
C LYS A 74 2.52 11.75 8.37
N SER A 75 1.81 11.94 7.26
CA SER A 75 0.73 12.93 7.16
C SER A 75 -0.38 12.67 8.17
N ALA A 76 -0.79 11.41 8.35
CA ALA A 76 -1.79 11.02 9.34
C ALA A 76 -1.37 11.37 10.77
N LYS A 77 -0.08 11.23 11.12
CA LYS A 77 0.42 11.68 12.44
C LYS A 77 0.25 13.18 12.66
N TYR A 78 0.47 14.00 11.63
CA TYR A 78 0.27 15.45 11.74
C TYR A 78 -1.21 15.81 11.82
N VAL A 79 -2.07 15.15 11.05
CA VAL A 79 -3.53 15.32 11.11
C VAL A 79 -4.06 14.95 12.50
N ASP A 80 -3.58 13.84 13.07
CA ASP A 80 -3.95 13.42 14.43
C ASP A 80 -3.50 14.45 15.47
N ALA A 81 -2.31 15.04 15.31
CA ALA A 81 -1.76 16.02 16.25
C ALA A 81 -2.55 17.35 16.28
N ILE A 82 -3.24 17.70 15.20
CA ILE A 82 -4.07 18.91 15.11
C ILE A 82 -5.57 18.64 15.32
N ALA A 83 -5.92 17.42 15.73
CA ALA A 83 -7.31 17.04 15.99
C ALA A 83 -7.96 17.99 17.01
N GLY A 84 -9.13 18.53 16.65
CA GLY A 84 -9.84 19.54 17.46
C GLY A 84 -9.52 20.99 17.10
N THR A 85 -8.61 21.24 16.16
CA THR A 85 -8.38 22.57 15.60
C THR A 85 -9.10 22.74 14.25
N SER A 86 -9.19 23.98 13.74
CA SER A 86 -9.67 24.26 12.38
C SER A 86 -8.55 24.25 11.32
N ALA A 87 -7.32 23.87 11.71
CA ALA A 87 -6.18 23.82 10.80
C ALA A 87 -6.27 22.63 9.84
N LYS A 88 -5.61 22.74 8.67
CA LYS A 88 -5.49 21.67 7.67
C LYS A 88 -4.02 21.49 7.28
N ILE A 89 -3.59 20.24 7.14
CA ILE A 89 -2.28 19.90 6.57
C ILE A 89 -2.39 19.98 5.04
N LEU A 90 -1.44 20.63 4.37
CA LEU A 90 -1.38 20.84 2.91
C LEU A 90 -0.22 20.07 2.28
#